data_AF-A0A0U9HE26-F1
#
_entry.id   AF-A0A0U9HE26-F1
#
_cell.length_a   1.000
_cell.length_b   1.000
_cell.length_c   1.000
_cell.angle_alpha   90.00
_cell.angle_beta   90.00
_cell.angle_gamma   90.00
#
_symmetry.space_group_name_H-M   'P 1'
#
loop_
_entity.id
_entity.type
_entity.pdbx_description
1 polymer ?
#
loop_
_entity_poly.entity_id
_entity_poly.type
_entity_poly.pdbx_seq_one_letter_code
_entity_poly.pdbx_strand_id
1 'polypeptide(L)'
;MALRTLKTDNAINSFTAFQNRFRKVMCDSSKRDIPLELHDEQLEALYNAFTPVVETSIYAEMERVMTAIQTSFDAVIDGMGENINPETYMCNDKHFKRFITHVVTNYQSLQAQRINIIMVHNKAYQRLEDGLFGETFVSENGFQTAYELHNKLIQAFHDGYHDLLFEGTILDTGKKIEEKVIEPVVQRYDVKMQELLEGGEDG
;
A
#
# COMPACT_ATOMS: atom_id res chain seq x y z
N MET A 1 55.17 10.33 15.52
CA MET A 1 54.10 9.54 16.15
C MET A 1 52.78 9.92 15.51
N ALA A 2 52.27 9.09 14.61
CA ALA A 2 50.99 9.33 13.94
C ALA A 2 49.85 8.78 14.80
N LEU A 3 48.93 9.65 15.22
CA LEU A 3 47.63 9.26 15.75
C LEU A 3 46.89 8.52 14.63
N ARG A 4 46.82 7.19 14.72
CA ARG A 4 45.84 6.41 13.97
C ARG A 4 44.48 6.71 14.59
N THR A 5 43.71 7.57 13.94
CA THR A 5 42.27 7.66 14.15
C THR A 5 41.65 6.29 13.90
N LEU A 6 41.21 5.66 14.97
CA LEU A 6 40.21 4.59 14.99
C LEU A 6 38.96 5.11 14.25
N LYS A 7 38.85 4.80 12.96
CA LYS A 7 37.60 4.86 12.24
C LYS A 7 37.18 3.44 11.91
N THR A 8 36.01 3.09 12.44
CA THR A 8 35.06 2.09 11.95
C THR A 8 35.42 0.61 12.08
N ASP A 9 35.49 0.13 13.33
CA ASP A 9 35.21 -1.27 13.68
C ASP A 9 33.81 -1.46 14.33
N ASN A 10 32.98 -0.41 14.35
CA ASN A 10 31.62 -0.45 14.93
C ASN A 10 30.50 -0.64 13.88
N ALA A 11 30.85 -0.82 12.61
CA ALA A 11 29.94 -1.19 11.54
C ALA A 11 29.87 -2.72 11.43
N ILE A 12 29.32 -3.39 12.44
CA ILE A 12 28.60 -4.64 12.16
C ILE A 12 27.50 -4.21 11.19
N ASN A 13 27.76 -4.43 9.90
CA ASN A 13 27.26 -3.64 8.79
C ASN A 13 25.73 -3.45 8.85
N SER A 14 25.24 -2.20 8.91
CA SER A 14 23.82 -1.86 8.91
C SER A 14 23.04 -2.58 7.80
N PHE A 15 23.69 -2.78 6.65
CA PHE A 15 23.17 -3.59 5.56
C PHE A 15 23.03 -5.06 5.94
N THR A 16 24.02 -5.68 6.57
CA THR A 16 23.94 -7.06 7.07
C THR A 16 22.83 -7.23 8.11
N ALA A 17 22.64 -6.25 8.99
CA ALA A 17 21.51 -6.28 9.94
C ALA A 17 20.16 -6.22 9.23
N PHE A 18 20.02 -5.33 8.24
CA PHE A 18 18.85 -5.25 7.37
C PHE A 18 18.60 -6.57 6.62
N GLN A 19 19.62 -7.13 5.98
CA GLN A 19 19.57 -8.39 5.22
C GLN A 19 19.13 -9.56 6.11
N ASN A 20 19.69 -9.67 7.31
CA ASN A 20 19.32 -10.71 8.27
C ASN A 20 17.87 -10.55 8.74
N ARG A 21 17.43 -9.32 9.00
CA ARG A 21 16.03 -9.06 9.40
C ARG A 21 15.08 -9.37 8.25
N PHE A 22 15.40 -8.92 7.03
CA PHE A 22 14.62 -9.19 5.83
C PHE A 22 14.40 -10.69 5.66
N ARG A 23 15.46 -11.49 5.66
CA ARG A 23 15.36 -12.95 5.50
C ARG A 23 14.45 -13.60 6.56
N LYS A 24 14.50 -13.11 7.81
CA LYS A 24 13.69 -13.64 8.92
C LYS A 24 12.19 -13.28 8.83
N VAL A 25 11.86 -12.15 8.20
CA VAL A 25 10.49 -11.63 8.11
C VAL A 25 9.84 -12.01 6.78
N MET A 26 10.59 -11.96 5.69
CA MET A 26 10.08 -12.05 4.31
C MET A 26 10.21 -13.43 3.69
N CYS A 27 11.25 -14.21 4.05
CA CYS A 27 11.52 -15.51 3.43
C CYS A 27 11.07 -16.71 4.28
N ASP A 28 10.60 -16.47 5.51
CA ASP A 28 10.19 -17.54 6.42
C ASP A 28 8.80 -18.06 6.05
N SER A 29 8.75 -19.22 5.40
CA SER A 29 7.51 -19.88 4.96
C SER A 29 6.60 -20.32 6.11
N SER A 30 7.09 -20.35 7.36
CA SER A 30 6.21 -20.56 8.53
C SER A 30 5.43 -19.32 8.91
N LYS A 31 5.80 -18.14 8.39
CA LYS A 31 5.18 -16.85 8.68
C LYS A 31 4.39 -16.26 7.52
N ARG A 32 4.62 -16.74 6.29
CA ARG A 32 3.99 -16.24 5.07
C ARG A 32 3.76 -17.37 4.08
N ASP A 33 2.61 -17.34 3.43
CA ASP A 33 2.25 -18.31 2.37
C ASP A 33 3.13 -18.12 1.13
N ILE A 34 3.47 -16.87 0.81
CA ILE A 34 4.30 -16.50 -0.33
C ILE A 34 5.55 -15.76 0.20
N PRO A 35 6.74 -16.39 0.16
CA PRO A 35 7.98 -15.75 0.55
C PRO A 35 8.45 -14.74 -0.50
N LEU A 36 9.11 -13.67 -0.04
CA LEU A 36 9.84 -12.75 -0.92
C LEU A 36 11.33 -13.07 -0.84
N GLU A 37 11.86 -13.68 -1.88
CA GLU A 37 13.29 -13.92 -2.04
C GLU A 37 13.88 -12.87 -2.98
N LEU A 38 14.93 -12.19 -2.52
CA LEU A 38 15.67 -11.20 -3.29
C LEU A 38 17.15 -11.59 -3.24
N HIS A 39 17.85 -11.48 -4.37
CA HIS A 39 19.29 -11.68 -4.39
C HIS A 39 20.02 -10.48 -3.77
N ASP A 40 21.31 -10.65 -3.44
CA ASP A 40 22.03 -9.66 -2.63
C ASP A 40 22.08 -8.26 -3.28
N GLU A 41 22.22 -8.17 -4.61
CA GLU A 41 22.16 -6.87 -5.33
C GLU A 41 20.79 -6.19 -5.22
N GLN A 42 19.69 -6.96 -5.27
CA GLN A 42 18.33 -6.42 -5.06
C GLN A 42 18.16 -5.95 -3.62
N LEU A 43 18.65 -6.72 -2.64
CA LEU A 43 18.61 -6.33 -1.23
C LEU A 43 19.41 -5.04 -0.98
N GLU A 44 20.57 -4.92 -1.61
CA GLU A 44 21.40 -3.71 -1.54
C GLU A 44 20.70 -2.51 -2.18
N ALA A 45 20.10 -2.68 -3.36
CA ALA A 45 19.32 -1.63 -4.01
C ALA A 45 18.15 -1.16 -3.14
N LEU A 46 17.42 -2.09 -2.52
CA LEU A 46 16.31 -1.79 -1.61
C LEU A 46 16.80 -1.04 -0.37
N TYR A 47 17.89 -1.50 0.27
CA TYR A 47 18.50 -0.84 1.42
C TYR A 47 18.97 0.59 1.09
N ASN A 48 19.64 0.77 -0.05
CA ASN A 48 20.11 2.07 -0.51
C ASN A 48 18.96 3.03 -0.80
N ALA A 49 17.79 2.53 -1.22
CA ALA A 49 16.61 3.35 -1.44
C ALA A 49 15.99 3.88 -0.14
N PHE A 50 16.11 3.15 0.98
CA PHE A 50 15.67 3.60 2.30
C PHE A 50 16.62 4.58 2.97
N THR A 51 17.93 4.39 2.75
CA THR A 51 18.99 5.17 3.41
C THR A 51 18.76 6.70 3.40
N PRO A 52 18.33 7.34 2.28
CA PRO A 52 18.11 8.79 2.26
C PRO A 52 16.81 9.24 2.94
N VAL A 53 15.84 8.35 3.18
CA VAL A 53 14.52 8.70 3.74
C VAL A 53 14.35 8.32 5.20
N VAL A 54 15.24 7.50 5.75
CA VAL A 54 15.27 7.16 7.18
C VAL A 54 15.81 8.35 7.96
N GLU A 55 14.99 8.92 8.85
CA GLU A 55 15.31 10.15 9.57
C GLU A 55 16.35 9.95 10.68
N THR A 56 16.36 8.76 11.28
CA THR A 56 17.22 8.45 12.43
C THR A 56 18.31 7.43 12.07
N SER A 57 17.99 6.15 12.16
CA SER A 57 18.86 5.05 11.76
C SER A 57 18.02 3.85 11.35
N ILE A 58 18.54 3.04 10.42
CA ILE A 58 17.85 1.82 9.98
C ILE A 58 17.56 0.87 11.14
N TYR A 59 18.37 0.89 12.21
CA TYR A 59 18.14 0.08 13.40
C TYR A 59 16.91 0.54 14.19
N ALA A 60 16.75 1.85 14.37
CA ALA A 60 15.62 2.41 15.09
C ALA A 60 14.30 2.24 14.31
N GLU A 61 14.38 2.21 12.98
CA GLU A 61 13.21 2.17 12.10
C GLU A 61 13.01 0.82 11.41
N MET A 62 13.78 -0.20 11.81
CA MET A 62 13.83 -1.51 11.17
C MET A 62 12.45 -2.14 11.00
N GLU A 63 11.62 -2.09 12.05
CA GLU A 63 10.26 -2.66 11.97
C GLU A 63 9.36 -1.90 11.01
N ARG A 64 9.44 -0.56 11.01
CA ARG A 64 8.67 0.27 10.07
C ARG A 64 9.09 0.02 8.62
N VAL A 65 10.39 -0.15 8.39
CA VAL A 65 10.95 -0.55 7.09
C VAL A 65 10.45 -1.92 6.66
N MET A 66 10.51 -2.92 7.54
CA MET A 66 10.01 -4.27 7.24
C MET A 66 8.50 -4.28 6.99
N THR A 67 7.71 -3.54 7.77
CA THR A 67 6.26 -3.39 7.53
C THR A 67 5.98 -2.75 6.17
N ALA A 68 6.74 -1.72 5.78
CA ALA A 68 6.59 -1.09 4.47
C ALA A 68 6.93 -2.07 3.33
N ILE A 69 8.01 -2.84 3.45
CA ILE A 69 8.38 -3.89 2.48
C ILE A 69 7.26 -4.93 2.38
N GLN A 70 6.78 -5.43 3.52
CA GLN A 70 5.79 -6.49 3.60
C GLN A 70 4.48 -6.06 2.93
N THR A 71 3.92 -4.94 3.39
CA THR A 71 2.64 -4.43 2.87
C THR A 71 2.72 -4.05 1.39
N SER A 72 3.89 -3.61 0.92
CA SER A 72 4.11 -3.36 -0.51
C SER A 72 4.18 -4.63 -1.33
N PHE A 73 4.78 -5.68 -0.78
CA PHE A 73 4.84 -6.97 -1.46
C PHE A 73 3.46 -7.64 -1.50
N ASP A 74 2.69 -7.54 -0.42
CA ASP A 74 1.32 -8.02 -0.37
C ASP A 74 0.46 -7.28 -1.40
N ALA A 75 0.58 -5.95 -1.53
CA ALA A 75 -0.10 -5.18 -2.58
C ALA A 75 0.31 -5.59 -4.01
N VAL A 76 1.58 -5.99 -4.21
CA VAL A 76 2.05 -6.54 -5.48
C VAL A 76 1.39 -7.89 -5.77
N ILE A 77 1.32 -8.78 -4.79
CA ILE A 77 0.66 -10.09 -4.91
C ILE A 77 -0.83 -9.91 -5.24
N ASP A 78 -1.53 -9.05 -4.51
CA ASP A 78 -2.95 -8.78 -4.71
C ASP A 78 -3.22 -8.25 -6.12
N GLY A 79 -2.34 -7.39 -6.65
CA GLY A 79 -2.44 -6.84 -8.00
C GLY A 79 -2.03 -7.79 -9.14
N MET A 80 -1.31 -8.88 -8.85
CA MET A 80 -0.83 -9.84 -9.85
C MET A 80 -1.89 -10.85 -10.32
N GLY A 81 -2.89 -11.13 -9.49
CA GLY A 81 -3.81 -12.26 -9.70
C GLY A 81 -3.12 -13.63 -9.60
N GLU A 82 -3.89 -14.71 -9.82
CA GLU A 82 -3.48 -16.10 -9.48
C GLU A 82 -2.33 -16.69 -10.32
N ASN A 83 -1.83 -16.01 -11.36
CA ASN A 83 -0.99 -16.64 -12.40
C ASN A 83 0.46 -16.13 -12.49
N ILE A 84 0.89 -15.20 -11.63
CA ILE A 84 2.24 -14.63 -11.71
C ILE A 84 3.08 -15.15 -10.56
N ASN A 85 4.22 -15.77 -10.89
CA ASN A 85 5.24 -16.12 -9.89
C ASN A 85 5.93 -14.83 -9.41
N PRO A 86 5.87 -14.50 -8.09
CA PRO A 86 6.49 -13.30 -7.53
C PRO A 86 8.00 -13.22 -7.76
N GLU A 87 8.71 -14.36 -7.77
CA GLU A 87 10.15 -14.41 -8.04
C GLU A 87 10.44 -13.94 -9.47
N THR A 88 9.72 -14.47 -10.45
CA THR A 88 9.83 -14.06 -11.86
C THR A 88 9.52 -12.58 -12.04
N TYR A 89 8.54 -12.06 -11.28
CA TYR A 89 8.21 -10.65 -11.33
C TYR A 89 9.33 -9.77 -10.77
N MET A 90 9.90 -10.13 -9.63
CA MET A 90 11.00 -9.37 -9.00
C MET A 90 12.29 -9.42 -9.82
N CYS A 91 12.52 -10.48 -10.59
CA CYS A 91 13.65 -10.56 -11.54
C CYS A 91 13.55 -9.57 -12.72
N ASN A 92 12.39 -8.95 -12.94
CA ASN A 92 12.26 -7.91 -13.95
C ASN A 92 12.63 -6.54 -13.37
N ASP A 93 13.69 -5.91 -13.89
CA ASP A 93 14.18 -4.60 -13.41
C ASP A 93 13.12 -3.51 -13.32
N LYS A 94 12.18 -3.45 -14.28
CA LYS A 94 11.12 -2.43 -14.28
C LYS A 94 10.15 -2.68 -13.13
N HIS A 95 9.77 -3.93 -12.93
CA HIS A 95 8.88 -4.35 -11.85
C HIS A 95 9.56 -4.17 -10.49
N PHE A 96 10.81 -4.55 -10.36
CA PHE A 96 11.59 -4.36 -9.14
C PHE A 96 11.74 -2.88 -8.78
N LYS A 97 12.06 -2.02 -9.76
CA LYS A 97 12.08 -0.56 -9.54
C LYS A 97 10.73 -0.03 -9.08
N ARG A 98 9.63 -0.47 -9.70
CA ARG A 98 8.26 -0.10 -9.29
C ARG A 98 7.94 -0.56 -7.87
N PHE A 99 8.40 -1.76 -7.50
CA PHE A 99 8.30 -2.26 -6.13
C PHE A 99 9.09 -1.38 -5.14
N ILE A 100 10.36 -1.05 -5.43
CA ILE A 100 11.15 -0.13 -4.60
C ILE A 100 10.45 1.22 -4.43
N THR A 101 9.93 1.80 -5.52
CA THR A 101 9.16 3.06 -5.46
C THR A 101 8.00 2.94 -4.48
N HIS A 102 7.19 1.88 -4.61
CA HIS A 102 6.08 1.66 -3.69
C HIS A 102 6.55 1.51 -2.25
N VAL A 103 7.58 0.69 -2.00
CA VAL A 103 8.11 0.44 -0.66
C VAL A 103 8.57 1.72 0.04
N VAL A 104 9.39 2.53 -0.65
CA VAL A 104 9.92 3.78 -0.09
C VAL A 104 8.79 4.79 0.14
N THR A 105 7.89 4.92 -0.83
CA THR A 105 6.75 5.84 -0.74
C THR A 105 5.80 5.45 0.39
N ASN A 106 5.53 4.14 0.55
CA ASN A 106 4.70 3.60 1.62
C ASN A 106 5.31 3.88 2.99
N TYR A 107 6.62 3.68 3.14
CA TYR A 107 7.33 3.99 4.38
C TYR A 107 7.20 5.47 4.77
N GLN A 108 7.26 6.38 3.80
CA GLN A 108 7.10 7.82 4.03
C GLN A 108 5.64 8.25 4.20
N SER A 109 4.68 7.39 3.87
CA SER A 109 3.25 7.68 3.93
C SER A 109 2.64 7.25 5.26
N LEU A 110 1.44 7.77 5.57
CA LEU A 110 0.61 7.21 6.62
C LEU A 110 0.07 5.86 6.17
N GLN A 111 0.07 4.87 7.07
CA GLN A 111 -0.37 3.51 6.73
C GLN A 111 -1.82 3.47 6.22
N ALA A 112 -2.12 2.52 5.32
CA ALA A 112 -3.42 2.37 4.66
C ALA A 112 -4.60 2.27 5.64
N GLN A 113 -4.40 1.79 6.87
CA GLN A 113 -5.46 1.76 7.91
C GLN A 113 -6.01 3.16 8.24
N ARG A 114 -5.29 4.24 7.90
CA ARG A 114 -5.80 5.61 8.03
C ARG A 114 -6.97 5.90 7.11
N ILE A 115 -7.12 5.19 5.99
CA ILE A 115 -8.30 5.30 5.11
C ILE A 115 -9.57 5.07 5.92
N ASN A 116 -9.62 3.97 6.69
CA ASN A 116 -10.79 3.62 7.51
C ASN A 116 -11.18 4.71 8.51
N ILE A 117 -10.20 5.44 9.03
CA ILE A 117 -10.44 6.51 10.00
C ILE A 117 -10.89 7.79 9.28
N ILE A 118 -10.29 8.13 8.15
CA ILE A 118 -10.61 9.38 7.43
C ILE A 118 -11.97 9.24 6.75
N MET A 119 -12.22 8.10 6.11
CA MET A 119 -13.45 7.78 5.39
C MET A 119 -14.70 7.97 6.26
N VAL A 120 -14.72 7.41 7.47
CA VAL A 120 -15.90 7.51 8.36
C VAL A 120 -16.18 8.93 8.83
N HIS A 121 -15.25 9.87 8.69
CA HIS A 121 -15.44 11.29 9.01
C HIS A 121 -15.69 12.15 7.74
N ASN A 122 -15.52 11.60 6.55
CA ASN A 122 -15.69 12.32 5.30
C ASN A 122 -17.19 12.49 4.98
N LYS A 123 -17.63 13.74 4.83
CA LYS A 123 -19.05 14.08 4.62
C LYS A 123 -19.60 13.70 3.25
N ALA A 124 -18.74 13.54 2.24
CA ALA A 124 -19.18 13.07 0.94
C ALA A 124 -19.44 11.56 0.98
N TYR A 125 -18.52 10.81 1.60
CA TYR A 125 -18.69 9.38 1.84
C TYR A 125 -19.95 9.07 2.68
N GLN A 126 -20.17 9.78 3.80
CA GLN A 126 -21.37 9.57 4.62
C GLN A 126 -22.67 9.75 3.82
N ARG A 127 -22.74 10.79 2.98
CA ARG A 127 -23.90 11.02 2.12
C ARG A 127 -24.10 9.95 1.07
N LEU A 128 -23.00 9.46 0.49
CA LEU A 128 -23.04 8.35 -0.46
C LEU A 128 -23.53 7.07 0.22
N GLU A 129 -23.01 6.74 1.40
CA GLU A 129 -23.42 5.56 2.18
C GLU A 129 -24.90 5.62 2.58
N ASP A 130 -25.36 6.79 3.06
CA ASP A 130 -26.78 7.03 3.38
C ASP A 130 -27.68 6.83 2.14
N GLY A 131 -27.23 7.28 0.97
CA GLY A 131 -27.94 7.07 -0.29
C GLY A 131 -27.95 5.61 -0.73
N LEU A 132 -26.82 4.91 -0.57
CA LEU A 132 -26.62 3.53 -1.02
C LEU A 132 -27.49 2.54 -0.25
N PHE A 133 -27.61 2.76 1.06
CA PHE A 133 -28.45 1.95 1.94
C PHE A 133 -29.81 2.60 2.23
N GLY A 134 -30.13 3.68 1.52
CA GLY A 134 -31.41 4.38 1.61
C GLY A 134 -32.56 3.60 0.96
N GLU A 135 -33.79 3.96 1.32
CA GLU A 135 -35.02 3.30 0.86
C GLU A 135 -35.10 3.24 -0.68
N THR A 136 -34.83 4.34 -1.38
CA THR A 136 -34.89 4.41 -2.85
C THR A 136 -33.99 3.35 -3.49
N PHE A 137 -32.68 3.41 -3.23
CA PHE A 137 -31.71 2.51 -3.85
C PHE A 137 -31.97 1.04 -3.47
N VAL A 138 -32.23 0.77 -2.19
CA VAL A 138 -32.48 -0.59 -1.71
C VAL A 138 -33.78 -1.18 -2.28
N SER A 139 -34.83 -0.38 -2.47
CA SER A 139 -36.10 -0.85 -3.03
C SER A 139 -36.00 -1.21 -4.52
N GLU A 140 -35.19 -0.46 -5.28
CA GLU A 140 -35.03 -0.66 -6.72
C GLU A 140 -33.98 -1.73 -7.05
N ASN A 141 -32.85 -1.72 -6.33
CA ASN A 141 -31.68 -2.55 -6.66
C ASN A 141 -31.44 -3.71 -5.67
N GLY A 142 -32.09 -3.70 -4.52
CA GLY A 142 -31.92 -4.69 -3.47
C GLY A 142 -30.71 -4.46 -2.56
N PHE A 143 -30.82 -4.92 -1.32
CA PHE A 143 -29.77 -4.77 -0.30
C PHE A 143 -28.45 -5.47 -0.69
N GLN A 144 -28.52 -6.62 -1.34
CA GLN A 144 -27.34 -7.36 -1.78
C GLN A 144 -26.48 -6.51 -2.74
N THR A 145 -27.12 -5.84 -3.70
CA THR A 145 -26.45 -4.95 -4.65
C THR A 145 -25.81 -3.77 -3.94
N ALA A 146 -26.51 -3.15 -2.98
CA ALA A 146 -25.98 -2.07 -2.16
C ALA A 146 -24.72 -2.52 -1.39
N TYR A 147 -24.79 -3.68 -0.74
CA TYR A 147 -23.67 -4.25 0.01
C TYR A 147 -22.47 -4.58 -0.88
N GLU A 148 -22.69 -5.18 -2.04
CA GLU A 148 -21.62 -5.45 -3.01
C GLU A 148 -20.98 -4.18 -3.54
N LEU A 149 -21.77 -3.14 -3.82
CA LEU A 149 -21.25 -1.86 -4.28
C LEU A 149 -20.42 -1.18 -3.19
N HIS A 150 -20.88 -1.26 -1.94
CA HIS A 150 -20.14 -0.77 -0.78
C HIS A 150 -18.79 -1.49 -0.62
N ASN A 151 -18.75 -2.83 -0.73
CA ASN A 151 -17.48 -3.56 -0.66
C ASN A 151 -16.51 -3.16 -1.79
N LYS A 152 -17.03 -2.98 -3.01
CA LYS A 152 -16.24 -2.50 -4.15
C LYS A 152 -15.74 -1.06 -3.93
N LEU A 153 -16.51 -0.21 -3.27
CA LEU A 153 -16.10 1.14 -2.88
C LEU A 153 -14.94 1.09 -1.88
N ILE A 154 -15.04 0.27 -0.83
CA ILE A 154 -13.97 0.09 0.15
C ILE A 154 -12.69 -0.41 -0.51
N GLN A 155 -12.80 -1.45 -1.34
CA GLN A 155 -11.66 -1.97 -2.10
C GLN A 155 -11.03 -0.89 -2.98
N ALA A 156 -11.85 -0.09 -3.67
CA ALA A 156 -11.38 0.98 -4.53
C ALA A 156 -10.58 2.08 -3.79
N PHE A 157 -10.86 2.34 -2.50
CA PHE A 157 -10.01 3.24 -1.71
C PHE A 157 -8.62 2.63 -1.49
N HIS A 158 -8.55 1.34 -1.16
CA HIS A 158 -7.27 0.65 -0.95
C HIS A 158 -6.47 0.51 -2.25
N ASP A 159 -7.13 0.16 -3.36
CA ASP A 159 -6.50 0.09 -4.68
C ASP A 159 -5.94 1.46 -5.08
N GLY A 160 -6.76 2.51 -4.99
CA GLY A 160 -6.33 3.88 -5.33
C GLY A 160 -5.18 4.38 -4.45
N TYR A 161 -5.15 4.00 -3.17
CA TYR A 161 -4.03 4.29 -2.29
C TYR A 161 -2.74 3.61 -2.79
N HIS A 162 -2.78 2.31 -3.10
CA HIS A 162 -1.61 1.57 -3.58
C HIS A 162 -1.15 2.01 -4.98
N ASP A 163 -2.07 2.36 -5.87
CA ASP A 163 -1.75 2.92 -7.19
C ASP A 163 -0.93 4.20 -7.06
N LEU A 164 -1.34 5.12 -6.18
CA LEU A 164 -0.60 6.34 -5.90
C LEU A 164 0.79 6.06 -5.33
N LEU A 165 0.94 5.04 -4.48
CA LEU A 165 2.25 4.65 -3.95
C LEU A 165 3.16 4.07 -5.05
N PHE A 166 2.60 3.27 -5.97
CA PHE A 166 3.35 2.78 -7.14
C PHE A 166 3.83 3.91 -8.06
N GLU A 167 3.11 5.03 -8.11
CA GLU A 167 3.48 6.24 -8.83
C GLU A 167 4.49 7.12 -8.08
N GLY A 168 4.76 6.83 -6.80
CA GLY A 168 5.67 7.61 -5.96
C GLY A 168 5.01 8.79 -5.24
N THR A 169 3.68 8.79 -5.13
CA THR A 169 2.94 9.84 -4.41
C THR A 169 2.96 9.59 -2.90
N ILE A 170 3.66 10.44 -2.16
CA ILE A 170 3.70 10.37 -0.69
C ILE A 170 2.40 10.90 -0.06
N LEU A 171 1.75 10.06 0.74
CA LEU A 171 0.49 10.30 1.46
C LEU A 171 0.75 10.44 2.98
N ASP A 172 1.58 11.41 3.33
CA ASP A 172 2.07 11.70 4.71
C ASP A 172 1.05 12.40 5.63
N THR A 173 -0.12 12.78 5.13
CA THR A 173 -1.14 13.52 5.89
C THR A 173 -2.53 12.99 5.57
N GLY A 174 -3.44 13.07 6.56
CA GLY A 174 -4.83 12.66 6.36
C GLY A 174 -5.53 13.43 5.24
N LYS A 175 -5.21 14.73 5.10
CA LYS A 175 -5.71 15.58 4.03
C LYS A 175 -5.32 15.06 2.63
N LYS A 176 -4.06 14.62 2.43
CA LYS A 176 -3.64 14.05 1.14
C LYS A 176 -4.38 12.74 0.82
N ILE A 177 -4.62 11.90 1.82
CA ILE A 177 -5.43 10.67 1.65
C ILE A 177 -6.86 11.05 1.28
N GLU A 178 -7.45 12.03 1.97
CA GLU A 178 -8.80 12.50 1.67
C GLU A 178 -8.93 13.01 0.23
N GLU A 179 -8.10 13.97 -0.17
CA GLU A 179 -8.18 14.65 -1.47
C GLU A 179 -7.78 13.74 -2.65
N LYS A 180 -6.83 12.81 -2.45
CA LYS A 180 -6.29 12.00 -3.56
C LYS A 180 -6.87 10.59 -3.65
N VAL A 181 -7.38 10.05 -2.54
CA VAL A 181 -7.91 8.69 -2.49
C VAL A 181 -9.41 8.71 -2.28
N ILE A 182 -9.88 9.36 -1.21
CA ILE A 182 -11.29 9.22 -0.78
C ILE A 182 -12.21 10.02 -1.70
N GLU A 183 -11.98 11.32 -1.88
CA GLU A 183 -12.88 12.18 -2.68
C GLU A 183 -13.04 11.69 -4.13
N PRO A 184 -11.97 11.33 -4.87
CA PRO A 184 -12.13 10.87 -6.24
C PRO A 184 -12.90 9.56 -6.35
N VAL A 185 -12.68 8.64 -5.40
CA VAL A 185 -13.38 7.35 -5.38
C VAL A 185 -14.85 7.54 -5.00
N VAL A 186 -15.16 8.37 -3.99
CA VAL A 186 -16.54 8.73 -3.63
C VAL A 186 -17.27 9.34 -4.83
N GLN A 187 -16.67 10.33 -5.50
CA GLN A 187 -17.28 10.97 -6.66
C GLN A 187 -17.60 9.97 -7.78
N ARG A 188 -16.67 9.05 -8.07
CA ARG A 188 -16.89 8.01 -9.08
C ARG A 188 -18.05 7.08 -8.71
N TYR A 189 -18.19 6.73 -7.44
CA TYR A 189 -19.27 5.85 -6.99
C TYR A 189 -20.61 6.56 -6.85
N ASP A 190 -20.62 7.87 -6.58
CA ASP A 190 -21.84 8.69 -6.59
C ASP A 190 -22.46 8.71 -8.00
N VAL A 191 -21.63 8.94 -9.03
CA VAL A 191 -22.07 8.85 -10.44
C VAL A 191 -22.58 7.44 -10.77
N LYS A 192 -21.84 6.40 -10.37
CA LYS A 192 -22.25 5.01 -10.62
C LYS A 192 -23.59 4.65 -9.95
N MET A 193 -23.86 5.20 -8.77
CA MET A 193 -25.16 5.01 -8.11
C MET A 193 -26.29 5.71 -8.86
N GLN A 194 -26.06 6.94 -9.34
CA GLN A 194 -27.04 7.67 -10.15
C GLN A 194 -27.37 6.92 -11.44
N GLU A 195 -26.35 6.39 -12.14
CA GLU A 195 -26.55 5.57 -13.34
C GLU A 195 -27.40 4.31 -13.09
N LEU A 196 -27.25 3.68 -11.92
CA LEU A 196 -28.05 2.50 -11.55
C LEU A 196 -29.51 2.83 -11.21
N LEU A 197 -29.77 4.03 -10.70
CA LEU A 197 -31.13 4.51 -10.44
C LEU A 197 -31.82 4.93 -11.75
N GLU A 198 -31.10 5.62 -12.64
CA GLU A 198 -31.62 6.04 -13.95
C GLU A 198 -31.80 4.87 -14.93
N GLY A 199 -30.98 3.82 -14.82
CA GLY A 199 -31.06 2.62 -15.65
C GLY A 199 -32.24 1.68 -15.34
N GLY A 200 -33.07 2.01 -14.35
CA GLY A 200 -34.26 1.23 -13.95
C GLY A 200 -35.56 1.56 -14.70
N GLU A 201 -35.55 2.53 -15.62
CA GLU A 201 -36.77 2.95 -16.36
C GLU A 201 -37.08 2.15 -17.64
N ASP A 202 -36.25 1.21 -18.06
CA ASP A 202 -36.53 0.34 -19.23
C ASP A 202 -36.62 -1.15 -18.81
N GLY A 203 -37.82 -1.61 -18.43
CA GLY A 203 -38.13 -3.02 -18.17
C GLY A 203 -39.53 -3.33 -17.66
#